data_AF-A0A8D9DKR6-F1
#
_entry.id   AF-A0A8D9DKR6-F1
#
_cell.length_a   1.000
_cell.length_b   1.000
_cell.length_c   1.000
_cell.angle_alpha   90.00
_cell.angle_beta   90.00
_cell.angle_gamma   90.00
#
_symmetry.space_group_name_H-M   'P 1'
#
loop_
_entity.id
_entity.type
_entity.pdbx_description
1 polymer ?
#
loop_
_entity_poly.entity_id
_entity_poly.type
_entity_poly.pdbx_seq_one_letter_code
_entity_poly.pdbx_strand_id
1 'polypeptide(L)'
;MTHPAEEYRQMKAWKRDTNMLGCVADAECGIPTRCPCGGDNHQRGVSEPENDGFHFRQPWVFGVQEEVEMLRKRVDAMAAEIAELKYNLTRQNPTTP
;
A
#
# COMPACT_ATOMS: atom_id res chain seq x y z
N MET A 1 -37.02 -12.25 15.46
CA MET A 1 -36.26 -11.48 14.47
C MET A 1 -35.51 -10.41 15.24
N THR A 2 -34.19 -10.41 15.18
CA THR A 2 -33.35 -9.34 15.74
C THR A 2 -33.71 -8.02 15.07
N HIS A 3 -33.63 -6.91 15.80
CA HIS A 3 -33.98 -5.61 15.24
C HIS A 3 -33.00 -5.30 14.08
N PRO A 4 -33.43 -4.73 12.94
CA PRO A 4 -32.54 -4.48 11.79
C PRO A 4 -31.23 -3.73 12.14
N ALA A 5 -31.30 -2.84 13.14
CA ALA A 5 -30.11 -2.13 13.64
C ALA A 5 -29.12 -3.02 14.43
N GLU A 6 -29.57 -4.09 15.06
CA GLU A 6 -28.69 -5.08 15.71
C GLU A 6 -27.99 -5.94 14.67
N GLU A 7 -28.71 -6.40 13.66
CA GLU A 7 -28.15 -7.16 12.53
C GLU A 7 -27.09 -6.35 11.79
N TYR A 8 -27.37 -5.06 11.54
CA TYR A 8 -26.39 -4.15 10.95
C TYR A 8 -25.14 -3.99 11.83
N ARG A 9 -25.30 -3.84 13.15
CA ARG A 9 -24.18 -3.73 14.09
C ARG A 9 -23.34 -5.00 14.11
N GLN A 10 -23.98 -6.17 14.10
CA GLN A 10 -23.30 -7.46 14.06
C GLN A 10 -22.52 -7.65 12.75
N MET A 11 -23.12 -7.32 11.60
CA MET A 11 -22.44 -7.35 10.31
C MET A 11 -21.18 -6.45 10.30
N LYS A 12 -21.26 -5.26 10.89
CA LYS A 12 -20.11 -4.35 11.00
C LYS A 12 -19.03 -4.87 11.94
N ALA A 13 -19.40 -5.52 13.04
CA ALA A 13 -18.45 -6.17 13.94
C ALA A 13 -17.73 -7.31 13.21
N TRP A 14 -18.48 -8.20 12.55
CA TRP A 14 -17.92 -9.30 11.77
C TRP A 14 -16.98 -8.82 10.66
N LYS A 15 -17.35 -7.74 9.95
CA LYS A 15 -16.47 -7.12 8.94
C LYS A 15 -15.17 -6.60 9.52
N ARG A 16 -15.19 -6.03 10.74
CA ARG A 16 -13.97 -5.56 11.42
C ARG A 16 -13.08 -6.72 11.81
N ASP A 17 -13.64 -7.79 12.35
CA ASP A 17 -12.89 -8.99 12.77
C ASP A 17 -12.23 -9.65 11.56
N THR A 18 -12.97 -9.84 10.46
CA THR A 18 -12.44 -10.37 9.20
C THR A 18 -11.33 -9.48 8.61
N ASN A 19 -11.45 -8.16 8.72
CA ASN A 19 -10.40 -7.24 8.28
C ASN A 19 -9.14 -7.37 9.14
N MET A 20 -9.28 -7.47 10.46
CA MET A 20 -8.16 -7.66 11.38
C MET A 20 -7.39 -8.95 11.08
N LEU A 21 -8.11 -10.07 10.89
CA LEU A 21 -7.51 -11.35 10.51
C LEU A 21 -6.76 -11.26 9.18
N GLY A 22 -7.30 -10.51 8.21
CA GLY A 22 -6.61 -10.22 6.95
C GLY A 22 -5.28 -9.51 7.17
N CYS A 23 -5.26 -8.45 7.99
CA CYS A 23 -4.02 -7.72 8.30
C CYS A 23 -2.96 -8.59 8.99
N VAL A 24 -3.37 -9.50 9.89
CA VAL A 24 -2.45 -10.44 10.54
C VAL A 24 -1.84 -11.40 9.52
N ALA A 25 -2.67 -11.99 8.64
CA ALA A 25 -2.20 -12.87 7.59
C ALA A 25 -1.25 -12.17 6.60
N ASP A 26 -1.56 -10.92 6.21
CA ASP A 26 -0.69 -10.12 5.34
C ASP A 26 0.66 -9.81 6.01
N ALA A 27 0.69 -9.63 7.33
CA ALA A 27 1.92 -9.38 8.07
C ALA A 27 2.80 -10.64 8.21
N GLU A 28 2.19 -11.81 8.39
CA GLU A 28 2.89 -13.09 8.53
C GLU A 28 3.40 -13.64 7.19
N CYS A 29 2.59 -13.54 6.14
CA CYS A 29 2.85 -14.17 4.83
C CYS A 29 3.32 -13.18 3.76
N GLY A 30 3.30 -11.87 4.06
CA GLY A 30 3.46 -10.82 3.07
C GLY A 30 2.15 -10.53 2.34
N ILE A 31 2.02 -9.29 1.84
CA ILE A 31 0.84 -8.85 1.09
C ILE A 31 0.81 -9.65 -0.24
N PRO A 32 -0.23 -10.47 -0.50
CA PRO A 32 -0.29 -11.26 -1.73
C PRO A 32 -0.25 -10.33 -2.94
N THR A 33 0.46 -10.63 -4.03
CA THR A 33 0.51 -9.71 -5.20
C THR A 33 -0.53 -10.03 -6.29
N ARG A 34 -1.29 -11.12 -6.11
CA ARG A 34 -2.37 -11.58 -7.00
C ARG A 34 -3.55 -12.11 -6.20
N CYS A 35 -4.77 -11.87 -6.70
CA CYS A 35 -5.98 -12.31 -6.02
C CYS A 35 -5.99 -13.84 -6.08
N PRO A 36 -6.28 -14.56 -4.97
CA PRO A 36 -6.45 -16.01 -5.01
C PRO A 36 -7.55 -16.44 -6.01
N CYS A 37 -8.49 -15.54 -6.31
CA CYS A 37 -9.52 -15.70 -7.32
C CYS A 37 -9.00 -15.72 -8.78
N GLY A 38 -7.73 -15.40 -9.02
CA GLY A 38 -7.14 -15.34 -10.36
C GLY A 38 -7.58 -14.15 -11.21
N GLY A 39 -8.42 -13.25 -10.67
CA GLY A 39 -8.85 -12.04 -11.36
C GLY A 39 -7.76 -10.97 -11.40
N ASP A 40 -7.54 -10.38 -12.57
CA ASP A 40 -6.70 -9.20 -12.73
C ASP A 40 -7.35 -8.02 -12.01
N ASN A 41 -6.56 -7.31 -11.19
CA ASN A 41 -6.93 -6.16 -10.35
C ASN A 41 -8.13 -5.38 -10.91
N HIS A 42 -9.31 -5.62 -10.34
CA HIS A 42 -10.56 -5.05 -10.82
C HIS A 42 -10.69 -3.58 -10.41
N GLN A 43 -9.91 -2.70 -11.05
CA GLN A 43 -10.21 -1.28 -11.16
C GLN A 43 -11.13 -1.03 -12.35
N ARG A 44 -12.37 -1.53 -12.31
CA ARG A 44 -13.44 -1.00 -13.18
C ARG A 44 -14.81 -1.31 -12.61
N GLY A 45 -15.72 -0.35 -12.73
CA GLY A 45 -16.91 -0.26 -11.92
C GLY A 45 -18.04 -1.25 -12.22
N VAL A 46 -18.92 -1.31 -11.21
CA VAL A 46 -20.36 -1.58 -11.23
C VAL A 46 -20.83 -3.02 -11.49
N SER A 47 -21.04 -3.75 -10.41
CA SER A 47 -22.37 -4.19 -9.92
C SER A 47 -22.20 -4.50 -8.43
N GLU A 48 -23.28 -4.49 -7.64
CA GLU A 48 -23.18 -4.73 -6.19
C GLU A 48 -22.25 -5.91 -5.90
N PRO A 49 -21.20 -5.73 -5.07
CA PRO A 49 -20.23 -6.79 -4.90
C PRO A 49 -20.93 -7.90 -4.11
N GLU A 50 -21.05 -9.08 -4.71
CA GLU A 50 -20.87 -10.29 -3.91
C GLU A 50 -19.51 -10.12 -3.24
N ASN A 51 -19.53 -9.62 -2.01
CA ASN A 51 -18.37 -9.51 -1.17
C ASN A 51 -18.05 -10.92 -0.71
N ASP A 52 -17.56 -11.74 -1.64
CA ASP A 52 -17.15 -13.13 -1.47
C ASP A 52 -15.99 -13.28 -0.46
N GLY A 53 -15.47 -12.15 0.04
CA GLY A 53 -14.43 -12.08 1.04
C GLY A 53 -13.04 -12.46 0.51
N PHE A 54 -12.91 -12.70 -0.80
CA PHE A 54 -11.70 -13.20 -1.43
C PHE A 54 -11.01 -12.19 -2.36
N HIS A 55 -11.71 -11.17 -2.82
CA HIS A 55 -11.08 -10.07 -3.55
C HIS A 55 -10.16 -9.22 -2.65
N PHE A 56 -9.03 -8.77 -3.21
CA PHE A 56 -8.09 -7.91 -2.49
C PHE A 56 -8.80 -6.74 -1.82
N ARG A 57 -8.84 -6.78 -0.49
CA ARG A 57 -9.50 -5.74 0.29
C ARG A 57 -8.76 -4.41 0.24
N GLN A 58 -7.47 -4.40 -0.15
CA GLN A 58 -6.66 -3.19 -0.18
C GLN A 58 -5.81 -3.06 -1.46
N PRO A 59 -6.45 -2.82 -2.63
CA PRO A 59 -5.73 -2.59 -3.90
C PRO A 59 -4.78 -1.38 -3.83
N TRP A 60 -5.05 -0.45 -2.91
CA TRP A 60 -4.25 0.76 -2.72
C TRP A 60 -2.88 0.50 -2.09
N VAL A 61 -2.68 -0.63 -1.38
CA VAL A 61 -1.40 -0.95 -0.74
C VAL A 61 -0.30 -1.17 -1.77
N PHE A 62 -0.60 -1.82 -2.91
CA PHE A 62 0.36 -1.94 -4.02
C PHE A 62 0.67 -0.59 -4.64
N GLY A 63 -0.36 0.25 -4.85
CA GLY A 63 -0.16 1.60 -5.38
C GLY A 63 0.74 2.44 -4.48
N VAL A 64 0.53 2.40 -3.16
CA VAL A 64 1.39 3.10 -2.19
C VAL A 64 2.80 2.51 -2.19
N GLN A 65 2.96 1.19 -2.27
CA GLN A 65 4.28 0.57 -2.32
C GLN A 65 5.06 0.97 -3.58
N GLU A 66 4.44 0.93 -4.75
CA GLU A 66 5.03 1.37 -6.02
C GLU A 66 5.43 2.85 -5.97
N GLU A 67 4.56 3.71 -5.44
CA GLU A 67 4.85 5.13 -5.26
C GLU A 67 6.03 5.36 -4.32
N VAL A 68 6.10 4.65 -3.19
CA VAL A 68 7.21 4.73 -2.23
C VAL A 68 8.52 4.28 -2.86
N GLU A 69 8.51 3.19 -3.64
CA GLU A 69 9.70 2.70 -4.35
C GLU A 69 10.20 3.73 -5.38
N MET A 70 9.29 4.36 -6.13
CA MET A 70 9.63 5.42 -7.08
C MET A 70 10.17 6.67 -6.39
N LEU A 71 9.56 7.08 -5.27
CA LEU A 71 10.05 8.21 -4.48
C LEU A 71 11.45 7.94 -3.92
N ARG A 72 11.72 6.73 -3.45
CA ARG A 72 13.04 6.36 -2.94
C ARG A 72 14.12 6.46 -4.01
N LYS A 73 13.86 5.95 -5.23
CA LYS A 73 14.78 6.10 -6.37
C LYS A 73 15.07 7.58 -6.69
N ARG A 74 14.05 8.44 -6.64
CA ARG A 74 14.22 9.89 -6.86
C ARG A 74 15.06 10.55 -5.77
N VAL A 75 14.85 10.17 -4.51
CA VAL A 75 15.64 10.67 -3.37
C VAL A 75 17.11 10.24 -3.51
N ASP A 76 17.36 8.98 -3.87
CA ASP A 76 18.72 8.47 -4.07
C ASP A 76 19.45 9.21 -5.20
N ALA A 77 18.76 9.50 -6.31
CA ALA A 77 19.29 10.29 -7.42
C ALA A 77 19.63 11.73 -6.98
N MET A 78 18.72 12.40 -6.28
CA MET A 78 18.98 13.75 -5.75
C MET A 78 20.15 13.76 -4.75
N ALA A 79 20.26 12.73 -3.91
CA ALA A 79 21.38 12.60 -2.98
C ALA A 79 22.73 12.47 -3.69
N ALA A 80 22.78 11.71 -4.81
CA ALA A 80 23.96 11.59 -5.65
C ALA A 80 24.33 12.93 -6.30
N GLU A 81 23.37 13.66 -6.86
CA GLU A 81 23.60 14.98 -7.44
C GLU A 81 24.13 15.98 -6.40
N ILE A 82 23.55 16.00 -5.20
CA ILE A 82 24.03 16.84 -4.09
C ILE A 82 25.48 16.47 -3.72
N ALA A 83 25.82 15.18 -3.69
CA ALA A 83 27.17 14.73 -3.39
C ALA A 83 28.18 15.22 -4.45
N GLU A 84 27.84 15.13 -5.74
CA GLU A 84 28.69 15.64 -6.81
C GLU A 84 28.85 17.17 -6.77
N LEU A 85 27.75 17.90 -6.55
CA LEU A 85 27.79 19.35 -6.43
C LEU A 85 28.66 19.79 -5.24
N LYS A 86 28.55 19.11 -4.09
CA LYS A 86 29.41 19.35 -2.93
C LYS A 86 30.88 19.07 -3.24
N TYR A 87 31.18 17.98 -3.93
CA TYR A 87 32.54 17.65 -4.35
C TYR A 87 33.11 18.73 -5.29
N ASN A 88 32.33 19.19 -6.26
CA ASN A 88 32.76 20.25 -7.16
C ASN A 88 32.97 21.59 -6.45
N LEU A 89 32.09 21.97 -5.53
CA LEU A 89 32.22 23.20 -4.75
C LEU A 89 33.48 23.20 -3.89
N THR A 90 33.75 22.09 -3.20
CA THR A 90 34.94 21.91 -2.34
C THR A 90 36.24 21.84 -3.15
N ARG A 91 36.21 21.21 -4.33
CA ARG A 91 37.34 21.20 -5.26
C ARG A 91 37.65 22.58 -5.84
N GLN A 92 36.62 23.38 -6.15
CA GLN A 92 36.78 24.72 -6.73
C GLN A 92 37.17 25.78 -5.68
N ASN A 93 36.75 25.61 -4.43
CA ASN A 93 37.13 26.48 -3.32
C ASN A 93 37.85 25.67 -2.24
N PRO A 94 39.10 25.24 -2.49
CA PRO A 94 39.90 24.63 -1.44
C PRO A 94 40.01 25.66 -0.32
N THR A 95 39.52 25.31 0.87
CA THR A 95 39.45 26.20 2.03
C THR A 95 40.79 26.93 2.18
N THR A 96 40.77 28.26 1.96
CA THR A 96 41.91 29.13 2.22
C THR A 96 42.25 29.04 3.71
N PRO A 97 43.52 28.84 4.11
CA PRO A 97 43.94 28.99 5.49
C PRO A 97 43.62 30.38 6.05
#